data_AF-A0A2D6JPM9-F1
#
_entry.id   AF-A0A2D6JPM9-F1
#
_cell.length_a   1.000
_cell.length_b   1.000
_cell.length_c   1.000
_cell.angle_alpha   90.00
_cell.angle_beta   90.00
_cell.angle_gamma   90.00
#
_symmetry.space_group_name_H-M   'P 1'
#
loop_
_entity.id
_entity.type
_entity.pdbx_description
1 polymer ?
#
loop_
_entity_poly.entity_id
_entity_poly.type
_entity_poly.pdbx_seq_one_letter_code
_entity_poly.pdbx_strand_id
1 'polypeptide(L)'
;MMQAPEPAKRSPWALRLAIAGGVMLLLGGILMQSQASTIGTVMDPREQHHGAYTGAVAGEATHRTGVLSDTCYRLYQEEGAIPMSVQLYRVEGDTMVGEALEEKSCMLDWQPMTADGKTMVERAVWTLNETGDFAVVISCEEDCTETTGWFVSVDAIPEALMASSSLLIGGAMCCLGVLITPIALIIYFASKPSRSPRVMMVGSDGQLIPITDVHPDHPTMFTQPDPAIPSQPAVAPPFADTAEHQASDEFVDGLNDVAAGSLLTTEQVYALIRGDVEGAQEHAKTGRYQTTSAEETIQDAANAAAIASWDEGVPLAEPSPVERKSTSPAKKTNTTTPASSNDAWKDWDEQ
;
A
#
# COMPACT_ATOMS: atom_id res chain seq x y z
N MET A 1 -18.17 43.57 -30.56
CA MET A 1 -17.17 43.23 -29.52
C MET A 1 -17.53 41.84 -29.03
N MET A 2 -16.77 40.81 -29.41
CA MET A 2 -16.99 39.45 -28.91
C MET A 2 -16.45 39.40 -27.48
N GLN A 3 -17.36 39.26 -26.51
CA GLN A 3 -16.99 38.95 -25.14
C GLN A 3 -16.33 37.58 -25.13
N ALA A 4 -15.12 37.52 -24.59
CA ALA A 4 -14.42 36.26 -24.39
C ALA A 4 -15.27 35.36 -23.49
N PRO A 5 -15.44 34.06 -23.82
CA PRO A 5 -16.20 33.14 -23.01
C PRO A 5 -15.58 33.05 -21.61
N GLU A 6 -16.43 33.11 -20.58
CA GLU A 6 -15.97 33.00 -19.19
C GLU A 6 -15.35 31.61 -18.96
N PRO A 7 -14.19 31.54 -18.28
CA PRO A 7 -13.50 30.27 -18.08
C PRO A 7 -14.35 29.33 -17.21
N ALA A 8 -14.42 28.06 -17.62
CA ALA A 8 -15.08 27.00 -16.87
C ALA A 8 -14.68 27.03 -15.38
N LYS A 9 -15.69 27.15 -14.51
CA LYS A 9 -15.52 27.34 -13.07
C LYS A 9 -14.85 26.09 -12.47
N ARG A 10 -13.58 26.24 -12.09
CA ARG A 10 -12.82 25.18 -11.43
C ARG A 10 -13.42 24.86 -10.07
N SER A 11 -13.46 23.58 -9.69
CA SER A 11 -13.84 23.22 -8.32
C SER A 11 -12.78 23.77 -7.34
N PRO A 12 -13.15 24.64 -6.38
CA PRO A 12 -12.18 25.25 -5.47
C PRO A 12 -11.68 24.27 -4.42
N TRP A 13 -12.31 23.09 -4.29
CA TRP A 13 -12.08 22.17 -3.19
C TRP A 13 -10.70 21.50 -3.25
N ALA A 14 -10.26 21.06 -4.43
CA ALA A 14 -8.93 20.46 -4.61
C ALA A 14 -7.81 21.45 -4.28
N LEU A 15 -7.98 22.72 -4.66
CA LEU A 15 -7.02 23.77 -4.30
C LEU A 15 -7.02 24.06 -2.79
N ARG A 16 -8.21 24.10 -2.15
CA ARG A 16 -8.33 24.30 -0.69
C ARG A 16 -7.67 23.17 0.09
N LEU A 17 -7.85 21.91 -0.35
CA LEU A 17 -7.19 20.77 0.27
C LEU A 17 -5.68 20.80 0.08
N ALA A 18 -5.18 21.18 -1.10
CA ALA A 18 -3.75 21.31 -1.34
C ALA A 18 -3.13 22.41 -0.45
N ILE A 19 -3.83 23.53 -0.27
CA ILE A 19 -3.40 24.60 0.65
C ILE A 19 -3.43 24.11 2.09
N ALA A 20 -4.50 23.42 2.52
CA ALA A 20 -4.62 22.89 3.87
C ALA A 20 -3.49 21.87 4.18
N GLY A 21 -3.22 20.94 3.25
CA GLY A 21 -2.11 19.99 3.36
C GLY A 21 -0.75 20.69 3.41
N GLY A 22 -0.54 21.72 2.58
CA GLY A 22 0.68 22.54 2.62
C GLY A 22 0.87 23.30 3.94
N VAL A 23 -0.20 23.85 4.50
CA VAL A 23 -0.18 24.51 5.83
C VAL A 23 0.13 23.50 6.93
N MET A 24 -0.45 22.29 6.88
CA MET A 24 -0.16 21.23 7.84
C MET A 24 1.30 20.77 7.76
N LEU A 25 1.87 20.63 6.56
CA LEU A 25 3.30 20.33 6.38
C LEU A 25 4.19 21.43 6.96
N LEU A 26 3.86 22.69 6.70
CA LEU A 26 4.62 23.82 7.21
C LEU A 26 4.57 23.88 8.73
N LEU A 27 3.38 23.81 9.33
CA LEU A 27 3.21 23.84 10.78
C LEU A 27 3.85 22.61 11.45
N GLY A 28 3.65 21.42 10.89
CA GLY A 28 4.27 20.18 11.36
C GLY A 28 5.79 20.26 11.32
N GLY A 29 6.35 20.79 10.23
CA GLY A 29 7.79 21.01 10.07
C GLY A 29 8.36 22.00 11.09
N ILE A 30 7.67 23.12 11.35
CA ILE A 30 8.09 24.09 12.39
C ILE A 30 8.06 23.43 13.77
N LEU A 31 7.01 22.67 14.09
CA LEU A 31 6.89 21.98 15.37
C LEU A 31 7.99 20.93 15.55
N MET A 32 8.28 20.11 14.54
CA MET A 32 9.37 19.13 14.61
C MET A 32 10.74 19.82 14.74
N GLN A 33 10.99 20.87 13.97
CA GLN A 33 12.25 21.62 14.04
C GLN A 33 12.45 22.25 15.44
N SER A 34 11.37 22.70 16.08
CA SER A 34 11.44 23.23 17.44
C SER A 34 11.82 22.19 18.50
N GLN A 35 11.68 20.90 18.19
CA GLN A 35 11.98 19.77 19.06
C GLN A 35 13.23 19.00 18.62
N ALA A 36 14.00 19.50 17.66
CA ALA A 36 15.18 18.82 17.15
C ALA A 36 16.22 18.50 18.25
N SER A 37 16.36 19.38 19.24
CA SER A 37 17.23 19.13 20.40
C SER A 37 16.72 17.97 21.26
N THR A 38 15.42 17.90 21.51
CA THR A 38 14.78 16.82 22.29
C THR A 38 14.96 15.47 21.60
N ILE A 39 14.78 15.43 20.27
CA ILE A 39 15.06 14.24 19.48
C ILE A 39 16.53 13.85 19.65
N GLY A 40 17.46 14.78 19.45
CA GLY A 40 18.89 14.52 19.58
C GLY A 40 19.28 13.96 20.95
N THR A 41 18.74 14.50 22.04
CA THR A 41 19.03 14.02 23.40
C THR A 41 18.46 12.64 23.68
N VAL A 42 17.26 12.33 23.16
CA VAL A 42 16.61 11.04 23.40
C VAL A 42 17.23 9.92 22.54
N MET A 43 17.74 10.27 21.36
CA MET A 43 18.39 9.33 20.44
C MET A 43 19.87 9.08 20.77
N ASP A 44 20.47 9.90 21.63
CA ASP A 44 21.89 9.81 22.01
C ASP A 44 22.06 8.85 23.21
N PRO A 45 22.75 7.70 23.03
CA PRO A 45 23.02 6.75 24.10
C PRO A 45 23.76 7.35 25.30
N ARG A 46 24.46 8.47 25.13
CA ARG A 46 25.22 9.11 26.22
C ARG A 46 24.31 9.85 27.19
N GLU A 47 23.20 10.36 26.69
CA GLU A 47 22.22 11.11 27.47
C GLU A 47 21.13 10.14 27.95
N GLN A 48 20.58 9.34 27.04
CA GLN A 48 19.54 8.36 27.35
C GLN A 48 20.14 6.96 27.49
N HIS A 49 20.41 6.57 28.74
CA HIS A 49 20.95 5.26 29.09
C HIS A 49 20.49 4.84 30.48
N HIS A 50 20.44 3.53 30.69
CA HIS A 50 20.22 2.91 31.98
C HIS A 50 21.48 2.95 32.85
N GLY A 51 22.65 2.78 32.24
CA GLY A 51 23.92 2.85 32.94
C GLY A 51 25.11 3.02 31.99
N ALA A 52 26.14 3.72 32.46
CA ALA A 52 27.41 3.88 31.77
C ALA A 52 28.46 2.99 32.45
N TYR A 53 29.11 2.14 31.68
CA TYR A 53 30.07 1.17 32.20
C TYR A 53 31.42 1.36 31.53
N THR A 54 32.44 1.55 32.36
CA THR A 54 33.83 1.64 31.89
C THR A 54 34.46 0.26 31.83
N GLY A 55 35.35 0.07 30.86
CA GLY A 55 36.12 -1.15 30.70
C GLY A 55 37.11 -1.43 31.85
N ALA A 56 37.68 -2.65 31.84
CA ALA A 56 38.66 -3.10 32.83
C ALA A 56 40.12 -2.79 32.41
N VAL A 57 41.04 -2.75 33.39
CA VAL A 57 42.48 -2.96 33.13
C VAL A 57 42.67 -4.45 32.90
N ALA A 58 43.07 -4.86 31.69
CA ALA A 58 43.28 -6.23 31.22
C ALA A 58 42.52 -7.33 32.00
N GLY A 59 41.34 -7.72 31.50
CA GLY A 59 40.54 -8.79 32.10
C GLY A 59 39.04 -8.49 32.06
N GLU A 60 38.33 -8.89 33.10
CA GLU A 60 36.88 -8.74 33.24
C GLU A 60 36.52 -7.69 34.29
N ALA A 61 35.60 -6.80 33.97
CA ALA A 61 34.94 -5.90 34.91
C ALA A 61 33.47 -6.26 35.03
N THR A 62 33.01 -6.52 36.26
CA THR A 62 31.60 -6.75 36.55
C THR A 62 30.96 -5.47 37.09
N HIS A 63 29.87 -5.06 36.47
CA HIS A 63 29.05 -3.93 36.88
C HIS A 63 27.61 -4.37 37.14
N ARG A 64 27.00 -3.91 38.23
CA ARG A 64 25.57 -4.17 38.47
C ARG A 64 24.72 -3.15 37.69
N THR A 65 23.72 -3.62 36.95
CA THR A 65 22.77 -2.76 36.25
C THR A 65 21.59 -2.35 37.12
N GLY A 66 21.34 -3.09 38.20
CA GLY A 66 20.11 -2.94 38.99
C GLY A 66 18.91 -3.55 38.26
N VAL A 67 17.71 -3.13 38.66
CA VAL A 67 16.46 -3.69 38.12
C VAL A 67 16.25 -3.24 36.67
N LEU A 68 16.17 -4.21 35.76
CA LEU A 68 15.78 -4.02 34.37
C LEU A 68 14.30 -4.36 34.22
N SER A 69 13.55 -3.43 33.63
CA SER A 69 12.09 -3.54 33.44
C SER A 69 11.68 -3.75 31.99
N ASP A 70 12.53 -3.38 31.04
CA ASP A 70 12.17 -3.31 29.63
C ASP A 70 12.48 -4.63 28.92
N THR A 71 11.97 -4.81 27.71
CA THR A 71 12.08 -6.07 26.98
C THR A 71 13.34 -6.14 26.12
N CYS A 72 13.89 -5.01 25.70
CA CYS A 72 15.08 -4.93 24.86
C CYS A 72 16.13 -3.98 25.41
N TYR A 73 17.35 -4.49 25.55
CA TYR A 73 18.52 -3.70 25.92
C TYR A 73 19.66 -3.88 24.92
N ARG A 74 20.38 -2.79 24.66
CA ARG A 74 21.55 -2.76 23.79
C ARG A 74 22.70 -2.03 24.46
N LEU A 75 23.91 -2.47 24.19
CA LEU A 75 25.10 -1.74 24.58
C LEU A 75 25.76 -1.08 23.37
N TYR A 76 25.89 0.24 23.44
CA TYR A 76 26.53 1.06 22.41
C TYR A 76 27.91 1.53 22.85
N GLN A 77 28.79 1.70 21.87
CA GLN A 77 30.14 2.20 22.04
C GLN A 77 30.49 3.15 20.89
N GLU A 78 31.35 4.15 21.13
CA GLU A 78 31.80 5.05 20.05
C GLU A 78 32.61 4.28 18.97
N GLU A 79 32.37 4.61 17.70
CA GLU A 79 33.13 4.05 16.58
C GLU A 79 34.61 4.44 16.66
N GLY A 80 35.51 3.45 16.55
CA GLY A 80 36.96 3.65 16.64
C GLY A 80 37.55 3.45 18.03
N ALA A 81 36.74 3.21 19.06
CA ALA A 81 37.23 2.79 20.37
C ALA A 81 37.53 1.28 20.43
N ILE A 82 38.37 0.87 21.40
CA ILE A 82 38.82 -0.52 21.58
C ILE A 82 37.60 -1.43 21.80
N PRO A 83 37.41 -2.49 21.00
CA PRO A 83 36.21 -3.32 21.09
C PRO A 83 36.11 -3.99 22.47
N MET A 84 34.95 -3.81 23.11
CA MET A 84 34.60 -4.52 24.34
C MET A 84 33.62 -5.65 24.01
N SER A 85 33.84 -6.83 24.57
CA SER A 85 32.87 -7.91 24.58
C SER A 85 32.08 -7.83 25.86
N VAL A 86 30.76 -7.96 25.76
CA VAL A 86 29.86 -7.73 26.88
C VAL A 86 28.92 -8.90 27.03
N GLN A 87 28.77 -9.37 28.26
CA GLN A 87 27.86 -10.44 28.63
C GLN A 87 26.94 -9.97 29.74
N LEU A 88 25.68 -10.41 29.71
CA LEU A 88 24.68 -10.06 30.70
C LEU A 88 24.34 -11.29 31.54
N TYR A 89 24.34 -11.14 32.87
CA TYR A 89 24.04 -12.19 33.84
C TYR A 89 22.87 -11.78 34.73
N ARG A 90 22.00 -12.73 35.06
CA ARG A 90 20.95 -12.53 36.06
C ARG A 90 21.58 -12.50 37.46
N VAL A 91 21.08 -11.64 38.33
CA VAL A 91 21.50 -11.52 39.73
C VAL A 91 20.33 -11.87 40.63
N GLU A 92 20.54 -12.76 41.60
CA GLU A 92 19.56 -13.02 42.67
C GLU A 92 20.22 -12.75 44.02
N GLY A 93 19.70 -11.76 44.74
CA GLY A 93 20.32 -11.26 45.97
C GLY A 93 21.66 -10.57 45.66
N ASP A 94 22.77 -11.23 46.00
CA ASP A 94 24.12 -10.66 45.83
C ASP A 94 25.03 -11.42 44.87
N THR A 95 24.55 -12.54 44.30
CA THR A 95 25.35 -13.41 43.43
C THR A 95 24.79 -13.45 42.01
N MET A 96 25.68 -13.48 41.03
CA MET A 96 25.32 -13.81 39.64
C MET A 96 24.87 -15.28 39.59
N VAL A 97 23.74 -15.53 38.94
CA VAL A 97 23.10 -16.84 38.87
C VAL A 97 23.02 -17.30 37.42
N GLY A 98 23.49 -18.51 37.16
CA GLY A 98 23.40 -19.17 35.86
C GLY A 98 24.52 -18.80 34.89
N GLU A 99 24.26 -19.08 33.61
CA GLU A 99 25.13 -18.74 32.48
C GLU A 99 24.77 -17.35 31.92
N ALA A 100 25.65 -16.79 31.10
CA ALA A 100 25.39 -15.54 30.39
C ALA A 100 24.10 -15.68 29.54
N LEU A 101 23.27 -14.64 29.53
CA LEU A 101 22.11 -14.60 28.66
C LEU A 101 22.54 -14.63 27.19
N GLU A 102 21.86 -15.45 26.40
CA GLU A 102 22.08 -15.52 24.95
C GLU A 102 21.73 -14.18 24.30
N GLU A 103 22.62 -13.72 23.41
CA GLU A 103 22.36 -12.54 22.60
C GLU A 103 21.25 -12.84 21.61
N LYS A 104 20.21 -12.02 21.64
CA LYS A 104 19.08 -12.12 20.73
C LYS A 104 18.76 -10.74 20.20
N SER A 105 18.77 -10.60 18.88
CA SER A 105 18.44 -9.35 18.21
C SER A 105 17.04 -8.88 18.60
N CYS A 106 16.90 -7.58 18.89
CA CYS A 106 15.61 -6.98 19.13
C CYS A 106 14.93 -6.63 17.80
N MET A 107 13.61 -6.81 17.74
CA MET A 107 12.82 -6.55 16.52
C MET A 107 12.80 -5.09 16.06
N LEU A 108 13.22 -4.14 16.91
CA LEU A 108 13.23 -2.71 16.58
C LEU A 108 14.58 -2.34 15.94
N ASP A 109 14.58 -1.95 14.67
CA ASP A 109 15.76 -1.42 13.95
C ASP A 109 16.08 0.03 14.37
N TRP A 110 16.33 0.23 15.66
CA TRP A 110 16.74 1.51 16.18
C TRP A 110 18.22 1.75 15.97
N GLN A 111 18.56 2.92 15.40
CA GLN A 111 19.94 3.38 15.29
C GLN A 111 20.12 4.65 16.11
N PRO A 112 21.12 4.68 17.01
CA PRO A 112 21.40 5.87 17.81
C PRO A 112 21.89 7.01 16.93
N MET A 113 21.56 8.23 17.35
CA MET A 113 22.01 9.45 16.69
C MET A 113 22.55 10.40 17.73
N THR A 114 23.81 10.81 17.57
CA THR A 114 24.43 11.81 18.45
C THR A 114 24.36 13.19 17.82
N ALA A 115 24.20 14.23 18.65
CA ALA A 115 24.20 15.61 18.17
C ALA A 115 25.57 16.06 17.62
N ASP A 116 26.65 15.41 18.07
CA ASP A 116 28.03 15.70 17.66
C ASP A 116 28.42 15.07 16.31
N GLY A 117 27.53 14.25 15.72
CA GLY A 117 27.81 13.51 14.49
C GLY A 117 28.76 12.33 14.68
N LYS A 118 29.02 11.92 15.93
CA LYS A 118 29.76 10.71 16.26
C LYS A 118 28.87 9.49 16.06
N THR A 119 29.41 8.47 15.42
CA THR A 119 28.73 7.20 15.18
C THR A 119 28.90 6.28 16.38
N MET A 120 27.80 5.65 16.79
CA MET A 120 27.79 4.65 17.85
C MET A 120 27.60 3.28 17.23
N VAL A 121 28.42 2.33 17.65
CA VAL A 121 28.39 0.94 17.20
C VAL A 121 27.79 0.08 18.30
N GLU A 122 26.88 -0.79 17.90
CA GLU A 122 26.28 -1.81 18.76
C GLU A 122 27.32 -2.93 19.05
N ARG A 123 27.45 -3.32 20.32
CA ARG A 123 28.36 -4.41 20.72
C ARG A 123 27.64 -5.67 21.13
N ALA A 124 26.50 -5.54 21.80
CA ALA A 124 25.71 -6.67 22.26
C ALA A 124 24.25 -6.26 22.46
N VAL A 125 23.35 -7.25 22.31
CA VAL A 125 21.90 -7.06 22.36
C VAL A 125 21.24 -8.20 23.12
N TRP A 126 20.31 -7.84 23.99
CA TRP A 126 19.54 -8.81 24.77
C TRP A 126 18.05 -8.52 24.69
N THR A 127 17.28 -9.61 24.70
CA THR A 127 15.83 -9.56 24.92
C THR A 127 15.52 -10.21 26.26
N LEU A 128 14.89 -9.45 27.16
CA LEU A 128 14.51 -9.88 28.50
C LEU A 128 13.02 -10.22 28.52
N ASN A 129 12.70 -11.41 29.02
CA ASN A 129 11.31 -11.85 29.22
C ASN A 129 10.80 -11.57 30.64
N GLU A 130 11.69 -11.28 31.57
CA GLU A 130 11.40 -11.10 32.99
C GLU A 130 12.06 -9.82 33.51
N THR A 131 11.35 -9.12 34.39
CA THR A 131 11.91 -7.99 35.13
C THR A 131 12.72 -8.49 36.31
N GLY A 132 13.95 -8.03 36.49
CA GLY A 132 14.83 -8.51 37.55
C GLY A 132 16.14 -7.74 37.66
N ASP A 133 16.96 -8.11 38.63
CA ASP A 133 18.31 -7.55 38.78
C ASP A 133 19.29 -8.26 37.86
N PHE A 134 20.13 -7.49 37.17
CA PHE A 134 21.15 -8.02 36.27
C PHE A 134 22.52 -7.39 36.54
N ALA A 135 23.56 -8.06 36.04
CA ALA A 135 24.92 -7.59 36.04
C ALA A 135 25.52 -7.74 34.64
N VAL A 136 26.25 -6.72 34.22
CA VAL A 136 26.99 -6.69 32.97
C VAL A 136 28.45 -7.01 33.27
N VAL A 137 28.99 -8.01 32.58
CA VAL A 137 30.41 -8.35 32.61
C VAL A 137 31.02 -7.90 31.30
N ILE A 138 32.01 -7.02 31.40
CA ILE A 138 32.74 -6.45 30.27
C ILE A 138 34.11 -7.10 30.23
N SER A 139 34.44 -7.75 29.11
CA SER A 139 35.76 -8.30 28.84
C SER A 139 36.43 -7.55 27.69
N CYS A 140 37.71 -7.27 27.86
CA CYS A 140 38.52 -6.59 26.85
C CYS A 140 39.84 -7.33 26.63
N GLU A 141 40.26 -7.44 25.37
CA GLU A 141 41.55 -8.04 25.01
C GLU A 141 42.72 -7.11 25.36
N GLU A 142 42.49 -5.79 25.27
CA GLU A 142 43.44 -4.73 25.61
C GLU A 142 42.90 -3.86 26.74
N ASP A 143 43.74 -3.01 27.34
CA ASP A 143 43.33 -2.08 28.39
C ASP A 143 42.28 -1.09 27.86
N CYS A 144 41.02 -1.26 28.28
CA CYS A 144 39.86 -0.51 27.79
C CYS A 144 39.29 0.44 28.86
N THR A 145 40.09 0.84 29.86
CA THR A 145 39.65 1.70 30.97
C THR A 145 39.15 3.08 30.55
N GLU A 146 39.70 3.62 29.46
CA GLU A 146 39.26 4.90 28.89
C GLU A 146 38.00 4.77 28.03
N THR A 147 37.58 3.54 27.74
CA THR A 147 36.42 3.27 26.91
C THR A 147 35.17 3.07 27.78
N THR A 148 34.11 3.79 27.43
CA THR A 148 32.79 3.67 28.08
C THR A 148 31.80 3.04 27.12
N GLY A 149 31.05 2.05 27.60
CA GLY A 149 29.88 1.50 26.95
C GLY A 149 28.61 2.04 27.60
N TRP A 150 27.64 2.43 26.79
CA TRP A 150 26.34 2.91 27.25
C TRP A 150 25.30 1.82 27.08
N PHE A 151 24.71 1.41 28.20
CA PHE A 151 23.66 0.41 28.24
C PHE A 151 22.30 1.09 28.17
N VAL A 152 21.56 0.84 27.09
CA VAL A 152 20.35 1.58 26.73
C VAL A 152 19.18 0.63 26.59
N SER A 153 18.01 1.00 27.14
CA SER A 153 16.76 0.33 26.80
C SER A 153 16.20 0.90 25.50
N VAL A 154 16.01 0.03 24.51
CA VAL A 154 15.50 0.44 23.20
C VAL A 154 14.01 0.77 23.27
N ASP A 155 13.27 0.09 24.16
CA ASP A 155 11.83 0.27 24.31
C ASP A 155 11.46 1.62 24.95
N ALA A 156 12.34 2.18 25.78
CA ALA A 156 12.11 3.47 26.43
C ALA A 156 12.23 4.65 25.45
N ILE A 157 12.93 4.47 24.33
CA ILE A 157 13.18 5.54 23.35
C ILE A 157 11.91 5.99 22.62
N PRO A 158 11.08 5.10 22.03
CA PRO A 158 9.82 5.52 21.42
C PRO A 158 8.86 6.10 22.45
N GLU A 159 8.84 5.58 23.69
CA GLU A 159 8.04 6.16 24.77
C GLU A 159 8.48 7.60 25.10
N ALA A 160 9.79 7.84 25.24
CA ALA A 160 10.34 9.16 25.48
C ALA A 160 10.08 10.14 24.33
N LEU A 161 10.12 9.69 23.08
CA LEU A 161 9.75 10.51 21.92
C LEU A 161 8.26 10.85 21.92
N MET A 162 7.40 9.87 22.20
CA MET A 162 5.94 10.06 22.26
C MET A 162 5.49 10.86 23.49
N ALA A 163 6.28 10.92 24.56
CA ALA A 163 5.98 11.76 25.72
C ALA A 163 5.87 13.25 25.35
N SER A 164 6.55 13.69 24.30
CA SER A 164 6.49 15.08 23.84
C SER A 164 5.27 15.34 22.95
N SER A 165 4.27 16.04 23.49
CA SER A 165 3.01 16.33 22.77
C SER A 165 3.23 17.13 21.48
N SER A 166 4.23 18.01 21.46
CA SER A 166 4.60 18.79 20.27
C SER A 166 5.15 17.90 19.14
N LEU A 167 5.90 16.85 19.48
CA LEU A 167 6.47 15.93 18.50
C LEU A 167 5.38 15.02 17.93
N LEU A 168 4.47 14.54 18.79
CA LEU A 168 3.30 13.77 18.37
C LEU A 168 2.41 14.59 17.42
N ILE A 169 2.03 15.80 17.82
CA ILE A 169 1.17 16.67 17.00
C ILE A 169 1.88 17.07 15.71
N GLY A 170 3.16 17.46 15.80
CA GLY A 170 3.98 17.83 14.65
C GLY A 170 4.15 16.68 13.67
N GLY A 171 4.45 15.49 14.17
CA GLY A 171 4.56 14.26 13.38
C GLY A 171 3.24 13.88 12.70
N ALA A 172 2.13 13.88 13.44
CA ALA A 172 0.80 13.58 12.88
C ALA A 172 0.39 14.60 11.80
N MET A 173 0.62 15.90 12.02
CA MET A 173 0.36 16.95 11.03
C MET A 173 1.24 16.78 9.78
N CYS A 174 2.51 16.40 9.95
CA CYS A 174 3.42 16.12 8.85
C CYS A 174 2.93 14.92 8.03
N CYS A 175 2.62 13.79 8.67
CA CYS A 175 2.13 12.59 8.01
C CYS A 175 0.83 12.84 7.22
N LEU A 176 -0.14 13.52 7.84
CA LEU A 176 -1.38 13.91 7.15
C LEU A 176 -1.11 14.87 5.99
N GLY A 177 -0.20 15.82 6.18
CA GLY A 177 0.23 16.73 5.13
C GLY A 177 0.86 15.99 3.93
N VAL A 178 1.75 15.03 4.18
CA VAL A 178 2.42 14.21 3.14
C VAL A 178 1.41 13.34 2.40
N LEU A 179 0.37 12.84 3.06
CA LEU A 179 -0.66 12.01 2.42
C LEU A 179 -1.69 12.84 1.63
N ILE A 180 -2.16 13.95 2.20
CA ILE A 180 -3.25 14.76 1.62
C ILE A 180 -2.74 15.58 0.43
N THR A 181 -1.54 16.17 0.53
CA THR A 181 -0.99 17.06 -0.50
C THR A 181 -0.90 16.41 -1.88
N PRO A 182 -0.29 15.22 -2.08
CA PRO A 182 -0.18 14.62 -3.41
C PRO A 182 -1.55 14.26 -4.00
N ILE A 183 -2.48 13.75 -3.19
CA ILE A 183 -3.83 13.41 -3.64
C ILE A 183 -4.57 14.67 -4.11
N ALA A 184 -4.52 15.75 -3.33
CA ALA A 184 -5.14 17.01 -3.68
C ALA A 184 -4.55 17.62 -4.96
N LEU A 185 -3.24 17.48 -5.16
CA LEU A 185 -2.51 18.00 -6.30
C LEU A 185 -2.84 17.22 -7.59
N ILE A 186 -2.98 15.89 -7.50
CA ILE A 186 -3.46 15.05 -8.61
C ILE A 186 -4.88 15.46 -9.03
N ILE A 187 -5.82 15.59 -8.09
CA ILE A 187 -7.20 16.01 -8.38
C ILE A 187 -7.21 17.43 -8.98
N TYR A 188 -6.35 18.32 -8.48
CA TYR A 188 -6.22 19.68 -8.98
C TYR A 188 -5.72 19.71 -10.44
N PHE A 189 -4.76 18.87 -10.82
CA PHE A 189 -4.29 18.81 -12.20
C PHE A 189 -5.23 18.04 -13.13
N ALA A 190 -5.86 16.95 -12.66
CA ALA A 190 -6.85 16.19 -13.43
C ALA A 190 -8.09 17.01 -13.76
N SER A 191 -8.51 17.90 -12.85
CA SER A 191 -9.65 18.81 -13.06
C SER A 191 -9.32 20.02 -13.93
N LYS A 192 -8.10 20.15 -14.46
CA LYS A 192 -7.74 21.27 -15.34
C LYS A 192 -8.46 21.08 -16.69
N PRO A 193 -9.40 21.97 -17.07
CA PRO A 193 -10.10 21.84 -18.34
C PRO A 193 -9.07 21.93 -19.47
N SER A 194 -9.04 20.90 -20.33
CA SER A 194 -8.22 20.92 -21.54
C SER A 194 -8.70 22.09 -22.41
N ARG A 195 -7.80 23.00 -22.76
CA ARG A 195 -8.08 24.14 -23.65
C ARG A 195 -8.41 23.73 -25.10
N SER A 196 -8.42 22.45 -25.43
CA SER A 196 -8.78 21.94 -26.75
C SER A 196 -10.25 21.52 -26.77
N PRO A 197 -11.07 22.02 -27.72
CA PRO A 197 -12.42 21.52 -27.94
C PRO A 197 -12.31 20.04 -28.34
N ARG A 198 -12.85 19.15 -27.51
CA ARG A 198 -12.81 17.69 -27.74
C ARG A 198 -13.88 17.21 -28.73
N VAL A 199 -14.80 18.08 -29.15
CA VAL A 199 -15.85 17.78 -30.11
C VAL A 199 -15.92 18.89 -31.15
N MET A 200 -15.68 18.52 -32.41
CA MET A 200 -15.82 19.39 -33.57
C MET A 200 -17.12 19.00 -34.28
N MET A 201 -17.99 19.95 -34.56
CA MET A 201 -19.15 19.73 -35.43
C MET A 201 -18.74 20.00 -36.88
N VAL A 202 -19.16 19.15 -37.80
CA VAL A 202 -19.06 19.44 -39.23
C VAL A 202 -20.29 20.26 -39.62
N GLY A 203 -20.09 21.50 -40.05
CA GLY A 203 -21.14 22.36 -40.60
C GLY A 203 -21.68 21.82 -41.94
N SER A 204 -22.86 22.30 -42.34
CA SER A 204 -23.51 21.91 -43.61
C SER A 204 -22.71 22.28 -44.87
N ASP A 205 -21.69 23.12 -44.71
CA ASP A 205 -20.72 23.58 -45.71
C ASP A 205 -19.38 22.82 -45.65
N GLY A 206 -19.25 21.83 -44.75
CA GLY A 206 -18.04 21.04 -44.57
C GLY A 206 -16.96 21.70 -43.70
N GLN A 207 -17.23 22.86 -43.08
CA GLN A 207 -16.30 23.48 -42.15
C GLN A 207 -16.39 22.87 -40.75
N LEU A 208 -15.24 22.65 -40.12
CA LEU A 208 -15.14 22.14 -38.76
C LEU A 208 -15.29 23.30 -37.76
N ILE A 209 -16.45 23.37 -37.11
CA ILE A 209 -16.73 24.38 -36.08
C ILE A 209 -16.50 23.74 -34.71
N PRO A 210 -15.64 24.31 -33.86
CA PRO A 210 -15.46 23.80 -32.51
C PRO A 210 -16.75 24.04 -31.71
N ILE A 211 -17.34 22.98 -31.14
CA ILE A 211 -18.48 23.14 -30.22
C ILE A 211 -17.88 23.67 -28.91
N THR A 212 -17.78 25.00 -28.79
CA THR A 212 -17.19 25.64 -27.61
C THR A 212 -18.19 25.88 -26.48
N ASP A 213 -19.45 25.46 -26.60
CA ASP A 213 -20.41 25.67 -25.52
C ASP A 213 -21.53 24.62 -25.53
N VAL A 214 -21.41 23.61 -24.67
CA VAL A 214 -22.55 22.79 -24.24
C VAL A 214 -22.86 23.22 -22.82
N HIS A 215 -23.37 24.44 -22.67
CA HIS A 215 -23.95 24.88 -21.41
C HIS A 215 -25.36 24.30 -21.29
N PRO A 216 -25.71 23.60 -20.19
CA PRO A 216 -27.06 23.06 -20.00
C PRO A 216 -28.15 24.14 -19.92
N ASP A 217 -27.77 25.41 -19.72
CA ASP A 217 -28.71 26.53 -19.59
C ASP A 217 -28.99 27.29 -20.91
N HIS A 218 -28.34 26.95 -22.03
CA HIS A 218 -28.60 27.59 -23.34
C HIS A 218 -28.59 26.59 -24.52
N PRO A 219 -29.70 25.87 -24.78
CA PRO A 219 -29.81 24.95 -25.92
C PRO A 219 -30.05 25.64 -27.29
N THR A 220 -29.65 26.90 -27.48
CA THR A 220 -29.98 27.67 -28.68
C THR A 220 -28.81 27.79 -29.65
N MET A 221 -28.45 26.66 -30.28
CA MET A 221 -27.87 26.66 -31.64
C MET A 221 -28.49 25.56 -32.52
N PHE A 222 -29.71 25.11 -32.20
CA PHE A 222 -30.56 24.46 -33.19
C PHE A 222 -31.33 25.55 -33.93
N THR A 223 -30.82 25.89 -35.12
CA THR A 223 -31.59 26.38 -36.27
C THR A 223 -32.91 27.07 -35.92
N GLN A 224 -32.89 28.37 -35.66
CA GLN A 224 -34.10 29.18 -35.74
C GLN A 224 -34.44 29.33 -37.23
N PRO A 225 -35.58 28.80 -37.73
CA PRO A 225 -35.96 29.01 -39.11
C PRO A 225 -36.37 30.48 -39.29
N ASP A 226 -35.73 31.16 -40.24
CA ASP A 226 -36.12 32.48 -40.71
C ASP A 226 -37.61 32.47 -41.12
N PRO A 227 -38.44 33.43 -40.67
CA PRO A 227 -39.87 33.47 -41.02
C PRO A 227 -40.16 33.90 -42.48
N ALA A 228 -39.16 33.88 -43.37
CA ALA A 228 -39.26 34.39 -44.74
C ALA A 228 -39.28 33.30 -45.84
N ILE A 229 -39.35 32.01 -45.50
CA ILE A 229 -39.33 30.91 -46.48
C ILE A 229 -40.61 30.06 -46.36
N PRO A 230 -41.41 29.89 -47.43
CA PRO A 230 -42.65 29.12 -47.37
C PRO A 230 -42.40 27.62 -47.19
N SER A 231 -43.20 27.03 -46.30
CA SER A 231 -43.20 25.64 -45.83
C SER A 231 -43.16 24.56 -46.92
N GLN A 232 -42.30 23.56 -46.74
CA GLN A 232 -42.43 22.25 -47.40
C GLN A 232 -43.09 21.23 -46.43
N PRO A 233 -43.92 20.28 -46.93
CA PRO A 233 -44.66 19.37 -46.07
C PRO A 233 -43.78 18.29 -45.45
N ALA A 234 -44.07 17.96 -44.18
CA ALA A 234 -43.39 16.94 -43.40
C ALA A 234 -43.59 15.53 -43.99
N VAL A 235 -42.50 14.86 -44.33
CA VAL A 235 -42.46 13.42 -44.63
C VAL A 235 -42.01 12.71 -43.36
N ALA A 236 -42.81 11.75 -42.88
CA ALA A 236 -42.51 11.00 -41.65
C ALA A 236 -41.32 10.03 -41.83
N PRO A 237 -40.44 9.87 -40.83
CA PRO A 237 -39.35 8.88 -40.86
C PRO A 237 -39.87 7.44 -40.66
N PRO A 238 -39.33 6.43 -41.37
CA PRO A 238 -39.94 5.09 -41.50
C PRO A 238 -39.61 4.08 -40.37
N PHE A 239 -39.20 4.52 -39.17
CA PHE A 239 -38.77 3.59 -38.10
C PHE A 239 -39.32 3.91 -36.70
N ALA A 240 -40.39 4.71 -36.59
CA ALA A 240 -41.04 5.02 -35.32
C ALA A 240 -41.94 3.89 -34.78
N ASP A 241 -41.56 2.63 -35.00
CA ASP A 241 -42.38 1.45 -34.69
C ASP A 241 -41.56 0.35 -33.97
N THR A 242 -40.66 0.75 -33.08
CA THR A 242 -40.18 -0.15 -32.01
C THR A 242 -40.75 0.35 -30.70
N ALA A 243 -41.89 -0.26 -30.34
CA ALA A 243 -42.63 -0.01 -29.13
C ALA A 243 -41.73 -0.13 -27.88
N GLU A 244 -41.73 0.93 -27.08
CA GLU A 244 -41.33 0.93 -25.68
C GLU A 244 -42.06 -0.22 -24.97
N HIS A 245 -41.35 -1.32 -24.70
CA HIS A 245 -41.87 -2.36 -23.83
C HIS A 245 -41.64 -1.92 -22.39
N GLN A 246 -42.76 -1.66 -21.73
CA GLN A 246 -42.89 -1.34 -20.31
C GLN A 246 -42.15 -2.38 -19.46
N ALA A 247 -41.32 -1.92 -18.53
CA ALA A 247 -40.61 -2.77 -17.58
C ALA A 247 -41.61 -3.59 -16.75
N SER A 248 -41.46 -4.90 -16.74
CA SER A 248 -42.15 -5.81 -15.81
C SER A 248 -41.18 -6.25 -14.73
N ASP A 249 -41.61 -6.19 -13.46
CA ASP A 249 -40.86 -6.59 -12.26
C ASP A 249 -40.80 -8.12 -12.10
N GLU A 250 -40.36 -8.83 -13.14
CA GLU A 250 -40.08 -10.26 -13.09
C GLU A 250 -38.57 -10.45 -13.25
N PHE A 251 -37.96 -11.36 -12.48
CA PHE A 251 -36.51 -11.59 -12.49
C PHE A 251 -36.10 -12.11 -13.88
N VAL A 252 -35.65 -11.20 -14.75
CA VAL A 252 -35.22 -11.53 -16.10
C VAL A 252 -33.85 -12.18 -16.03
N ASP A 253 -33.80 -13.48 -16.29
CA ASP A 253 -32.55 -14.20 -16.52
C ASP A 253 -31.87 -13.63 -17.79
N GLY A 254 -30.83 -12.83 -17.57
CA GLY A 254 -30.11 -12.08 -18.61
C GLY A 254 -29.33 -12.95 -19.60
N LEU A 255 -29.42 -14.28 -19.49
CA LEU A 255 -28.76 -15.24 -20.39
C LEU A 255 -29.18 -15.03 -21.85
N ASN A 256 -30.43 -14.67 -22.11
CA ASN A 256 -30.93 -14.41 -23.46
C ASN A 256 -30.42 -13.07 -24.03
N ASP A 257 -30.23 -12.06 -23.18
CA ASP A 257 -29.70 -10.75 -23.57
C ASP A 257 -28.17 -10.79 -23.78
N VAL A 258 -27.46 -11.69 -23.09
CA VAL A 258 -26.06 -12.04 -23.34
C VAL A 258 -25.92 -12.78 -24.67
N ALA A 259 -26.80 -13.75 -24.96
CA ALA A 259 -26.81 -14.46 -26.24
C ALA A 259 -27.18 -13.53 -27.43
N ALA A 260 -28.06 -12.55 -27.21
CA ALA A 260 -28.40 -11.52 -28.19
C ALA A 260 -27.27 -10.47 -28.40
N GLY A 261 -26.25 -10.46 -27.54
CA GLY A 261 -25.12 -9.53 -27.61
C GLY A 261 -25.43 -8.13 -27.07
N SER A 262 -26.50 -7.98 -26.31
CA SER A 262 -26.87 -6.74 -25.62
C SER A 262 -26.14 -6.58 -24.27
N LEU A 263 -25.65 -7.67 -23.69
CA LEU A 263 -24.88 -7.69 -22.44
C LEU A 263 -23.54 -8.42 -22.63
N LEU A 264 -22.49 -7.94 -21.95
CA LEU A 264 -21.14 -8.52 -21.98
C LEU A 264 -21.08 -9.77 -21.09
N THR A 265 -20.36 -10.80 -21.54
CA THR A 265 -20.12 -12.00 -20.72
C THR A 265 -19.18 -11.68 -19.55
N THR A 266 -19.28 -12.45 -18.46
CA THR A 266 -18.44 -12.31 -17.27
C THR A 266 -16.95 -12.38 -17.59
N GLU A 267 -16.53 -13.20 -18.54
CA GLU A 267 -15.14 -13.30 -18.99
C GLU A 267 -14.68 -12.06 -19.78
N GLN A 268 -15.57 -11.45 -20.58
CA GLN A 268 -15.27 -10.18 -21.25
C GLN A 268 -15.14 -9.02 -20.27
N VAL A 269 -15.94 -9.03 -19.20
CA VAL A 269 -15.81 -8.05 -18.10
C VAL A 269 -14.50 -8.27 -17.33
N TYR A 270 -14.13 -9.52 -17.08
CA TYR A 270 -12.90 -9.85 -16.36
C TYR A 270 -11.62 -9.49 -17.13
N ALA A 271 -11.61 -9.73 -18.46
CA ALA A 271 -10.54 -9.29 -19.34
C ALA A 271 -10.42 -7.75 -19.39
N LEU A 272 -11.56 -7.05 -19.37
CA LEU A 272 -11.59 -5.59 -19.37
C LEU A 272 -11.05 -4.99 -18.05
N ILE A 273 -11.34 -5.60 -16.90
CA ILE A 273 -10.84 -5.17 -15.58
C ILE A 273 -9.31 -5.33 -15.48
N ARG A 274 -8.75 -6.36 -16.13
CA ARG A 274 -7.30 -6.56 -16.21
C ARG A 274 -6.61 -5.70 -17.28
N GLY A 275 -7.37 -4.91 -18.05
CA GLY A 275 -6.84 -4.05 -19.10
C GLY A 275 -6.49 -4.77 -20.41
N ASP A 276 -6.92 -6.03 -20.57
CA ASP A 276 -6.68 -6.83 -21.77
C ASP A 276 -7.86 -6.70 -22.75
N VAL A 277 -7.85 -5.60 -23.49
CA VAL A 277 -8.88 -5.27 -24.50
C VAL A 277 -8.83 -6.18 -25.72
N GLU A 278 -7.68 -6.76 -26.03
CA GLU A 278 -7.52 -7.68 -27.18
C GLU A 278 -8.08 -9.06 -26.85
N GLY A 279 -7.85 -9.58 -25.63
CA GLY A 279 -8.46 -10.83 -25.15
C GLY A 279 -9.99 -10.76 -25.08
N ALA A 280 -10.55 -9.63 -24.64
CA ALA A 280 -12.00 -9.42 -24.62
C ALA A 280 -12.62 -9.44 -26.04
N GLN A 281 -11.91 -8.88 -27.02
CA GLN A 281 -12.34 -8.83 -28.41
C GLN A 281 -12.22 -10.19 -29.11
N GLU A 282 -11.17 -10.98 -28.81
CA GLU A 282 -11.04 -12.34 -29.32
C GLU A 282 -12.09 -13.29 -28.72
N HIS A 283 -12.35 -13.21 -27.40
CA HIS A 283 -13.40 -14.02 -26.75
C HIS A 283 -14.82 -13.70 -27.26
N ALA A 284 -15.10 -12.43 -27.59
CA ALA A 284 -16.35 -12.04 -28.26
C ALA A 284 -16.49 -12.63 -29.67
N LYS A 285 -15.37 -12.93 -30.33
CA LYS A 285 -15.34 -13.43 -31.71
C LYS A 285 -15.38 -14.96 -31.78
N THR A 286 -14.77 -15.65 -30.81
CA THR A 286 -14.67 -17.12 -30.78
C THR A 286 -15.79 -17.79 -29.99
N GLY A 287 -16.29 -17.17 -28.91
CA GLY A 287 -17.35 -17.71 -28.07
C GLY A 287 -18.75 -17.70 -28.69
N ARG A 288 -18.95 -16.96 -29.79
CA ARG A 288 -20.26 -16.87 -30.46
C ARG A 288 -20.68 -18.15 -31.20
N TYR A 289 -19.74 -19.07 -31.42
CA TYR A 289 -19.99 -20.30 -32.18
C TYR A 289 -19.21 -21.51 -31.63
N GLN A 290 -19.34 -21.82 -30.34
CA GLN A 290 -19.04 -23.18 -29.86
C GLN A 290 -20.14 -23.65 -28.92
N THR A 291 -20.87 -24.67 -29.40
CA THR A 291 -21.76 -25.49 -28.58
C THR A 291 -20.94 -26.17 -27.49
N THR A 292 -21.32 -25.98 -26.23
CA THR A 292 -20.70 -26.58 -25.04
C THR A 292 -20.47 -28.08 -25.24
N SER A 293 -19.23 -28.52 -25.05
CA SER A 293 -18.87 -29.95 -25.09
C SER A 293 -19.50 -30.68 -23.91
N ALA A 294 -19.84 -31.97 -24.07
CA ALA A 294 -20.48 -32.79 -23.04
C ALA A 294 -19.68 -32.82 -21.72
N GLU A 295 -18.35 -32.81 -21.77
CA GLU A 295 -17.48 -32.70 -20.59
C GLU A 295 -17.75 -31.44 -19.75
N GLU A 296 -18.05 -30.31 -20.40
CA GLU A 296 -18.22 -29.01 -19.73
C GLU A 296 -19.56 -28.95 -18.99
N THR A 297 -20.62 -29.53 -19.57
CA THR A 297 -21.90 -29.69 -18.88
C THR A 297 -21.85 -30.62 -17.67
N ILE A 298 -20.97 -31.63 -17.68
CA ILE A 298 -20.77 -32.52 -16.53
C ILE A 298 -20.00 -31.80 -15.41
N GLN A 299 -19.02 -30.97 -15.78
CA GLN A 299 -18.26 -30.16 -14.83
C GLN A 299 -19.14 -29.10 -14.16
N ASP A 300 -20.02 -28.44 -14.93
CA ASP A 300 -20.97 -27.46 -14.39
C ASP A 300 -22.06 -28.10 -13.53
N ALA A 301 -22.54 -29.30 -13.87
CA ALA A 301 -23.46 -30.05 -13.02
C ALA A 301 -22.80 -30.46 -11.68
N ALA A 302 -21.52 -30.81 -11.70
CA ALA A 302 -20.76 -31.13 -10.49
C ALA A 302 -20.50 -29.88 -9.63
N ASN A 303 -20.18 -28.73 -10.24
CA ASN A 303 -20.02 -27.46 -9.54
C ASN A 303 -21.35 -26.95 -8.97
N ALA A 304 -22.45 -27.06 -9.72
CA ALA A 304 -23.79 -26.70 -9.24
C ALA A 304 -24.22 -27.57 -8.04
N ALA A 305 -23.92 -28.87 -8.06
CA ALA A 305 -24.18 -29.76 -6.93
C ALA A 305 -23.31 -29.41 -5.70
N ALA A 306 -22.05 -29.01 -5.91
CA ALA A 306 -21.18 -28.56 -4.84
C ALA A 306 -21.68 -27.24 -4.22
N ILE A 307 -22.16 -26.30 -5.04
CA ILE A 307 -22.73 -25.03 -4.55
C ILE A 307 -24.04 -25.27 -3.78
N ALA A 308 -24.90 -26.17 -4.26
CA ALA A 308 -26.12 -26.55 -3.55
C ALA A 308 -25.82 -27.17 -2.17
N SER A 309 -24.74 -27.94 -2.05
CA SER A 309 -24.33 -28.53 -0.76
C SER A 309 -23.89 -27.50 0.29
N TRP A 310 -23.49 -26.29 -0.13
CA TRP A 310 -23.09 -25.21 0.79
C TRP A 310 -24.30 -24.45 1.35
N ASP A 311 -25.44 -24.47 0.65
CA ASP A 311 -26.66 -23.76 1.06
C ASP A 311 -27.56 -24.61 2.00
N GLU A 312 -27.47 -25.95 1.94
CA GLU A 312 -28.22 -26.87 2.82
C GLU A 312 -27.55 -27.20 4.17
N GLY A 313 -26.33 -26.71 4.43
CA GLY A 313 -25.70 -26.77 5.75
C GLY A 313 -25.36 -28.18 6.28
N VAL A 314 -25.12 -29.16 5.39
CA VAL A 314 -24.69 -30.53 5.75
C VAL A 314 -23.18 -30.69 5.45
N PRO A 315 -22.38 -31.28 6.36
CA PRO A 315 -20.93 -31.40 6.13
C PRO A 315 -20.60 -32.29 4.93
N LEU A 316 -19.64 -31.81 4.12
CA LEU A 316 -19.15 -32.41 2.88
C LEU A 316 -18.71 -33.87 3.06
N ALA A 317 -19.34 -34.78 2.31
CA ALA A 317 -18.81 -36.13 2.14
C ALA A 317 -17.56 -36.10 1.25
N GLU A 318 -16.47 -36.72 1.70
CA GLU A 318 -15.20 -36.78 0.96
C GLU A 318 -15.36 -37.49 -0.40
N PRO A 319 -14.89 -36.89 -1.52
CA PRO A 319 -14.92 -37.56 -2.81
C PRO A 319 -13.87 -38.67 -2.88
N SER A 320 -14.33 -39.89 -3.19
CA SER A 320 -13.49 -41.07 -3.45
C SER A 320 -12.52 -40.84 -4.61
N PRO A 321 -11.24 -41.28 -4.50
CA PRO A 321 -10.25 -41.09 -5.56
C PRO A 321 -10.52 -42.02 -6.76
N VAL A 322 -10.71 -41.42 -7.95
CA VAL A 322 -10.73 -42.17 -9.21
C VAL A 322 -9.30 -42.33 -9.73
N GLU A 323 -8.87 -43.58 -9.79
CA GLU A 323 -7.59 -44.08 -10.28
C GLU A 323 -7.36 -43.70 -11.76
N ARG A 324 -6.39 -42.81 -12.06
CA ARG A 324 -5.94 -42.54 -13.43
C ARG A 324 -4.79 -43.48 -13.81
N LYS A 325 -5.08 -44.41 -14.72
CA LYS A 325 -4.08 -45.24 -15.41
C LYS A 325 -3.07 -44.37 -16.18
N SER A 326 -1.79 -44.66 -15.95
CA SER A 326 -0.65 -44.14 -16.69
C SER A 326 -0.62 -44.64 -18.14
N THR A 327 -0.55 -43.71 -19.09
CA THR A 327 -0.03 -43.95 -20.44
C THR A 327 0.78 -42.74 -20.88
N SER A 328 2.11 -42.91 -20.95
CA SER A 328 3.04 -41.95 -21.56
C SER A 328 2.86 -41.86 -23.07
N PRO A 329 3.18 -40.71 -23.69
CA PRO A 329 4.16 -40.78 -24.78
C PRO A 329 5.16 -39.61 -24.88
N ALA A 330 6.38 -40.02 -25.26
CA ALA A 330 7.33 -39.41 -26.20
C ALA A 330 7.79 -37.94 -26.09
N LYS A 331 9.07 -37.85 -25.75
CA LYS A 331 10.02 -36.73 -25.79
C LYS A 331 10.20 -36.12 -27.20
N LYS A 332 10.20 -34.79 -27.30
CA LYS A 332 10.93 -34.02 -28.34
C LYS A 332 11.57 -32.76 -27.75
N THR A 333 12.81 -32.53 -28.16
CA THR A 333 13.77 -31.51 -27.73
C THR A 333 13.62 -30.23 -28.57
N ASN A 334 13.73 -29.03 -27.96
CA ASN A 334 14.73 -27.99 -28.31
C ASN A 334 14.44 -26.58 -27.72
N THR A 335 15.48 -26.04 -27.08
CA THR A 335 16.00 -24.65 -27.10
C THR A 335 15.27 -23.50 -26.37
N THR A 336 15.89 -23.12 -25.24
CA THR A 336 16.21 -21.78 -24.71
C THR A 336 15.13 -20.69 -24.64
N THR A 337 14.68 -20.39 -23.41
CA THR A 337 14.66 -19.07 -22.70
C THR A 337 14.06 -19.33 -21.30
N PRO A 338 14.63 -18.86 -20.17
CA PRO A 338 14.03 -19.12 -18.86
C PRO A 338 12.76 -18.26 -18.69
N ALA A 339 11.61 -18.91 -18.78
CA ALA A 339 10.34 -18.36 -18.30
C ALA A 339 10.30 -18.47 -16.77
N SER A 340 9.82 -17.39 -16.16
CA SER A 340 9.56 -17.18 -14.74
C SER A 340 9.09 -18.42 -13.98
N SER A 341 9.75 -18.72 -12.86
CA SER A 341 9.26 -19.65 -11.85
C SER A 341 7.96 -19.13 -11.24
N ASN A 342 6.91 -19.94 -11.35
CA ASN A 342 5.56 -19.68 -10.83
C ASN A 342 5.42 -19.95 -9.31
N ASP A 343 6.51 -19.91 -8.56
CA ASP A 343 6.56 -20.30 -7.14
C ASP A 343 7.31 -19.29 -6.25
N ALA A 344 7.48 -18.04 -6.70
CA ALA A 344 8.14 -16.98 -5.92
C ALA A 344 7.42 -16.60 -4.60
N TRP A 345 6.21 -17.10 -4.39
CA TRP A 345 5.43 -16.85 -3.17
C TRP A 345 5.77 -17.82 -2.03
N LYS A 346 6.47 -18.93 -2.31
CA LYS A 346 6.88 -19.89 -1.28
C LYS A 346 8.15 -19.52 -0.53
N ASP A 347 8.96 -18.59 -1.06
CA ASP A 347 10.22 -18.17 -0.43
C ASP A 347 10.04 -17.17 0.73
N TRP A 348 8.81 -16.76 1.04
CA TRP A 348 8.49 -15.80 2.10
C TRP A 348 8.15 -16.45 3.44
N ASP A 349 7.91 -17.77 3.48
CA ASP A 349 7.40 -18.46 4.68
C ASP A 349 8.50 -19.18 5.48
N GLU A 350 9.77 -19.07 5.07
CA GLU A 350 10.92 -19.72 5.73
C GLU A 350 12.03 -18.73 6.16
N GLN A 351 11.70 -17.51 6.60
CA GLN A 351 12.65 -16.62 7.28
C GLN A 351 12.21 -16.22 8.68
#